data_AF-A0A2G4GNA3-F1
#
_entry.id   AF-A0A2G4GNA3-F1
#
_cell.length_a   1.000
_cell.length_b   1.000
_cell.length_c   1.000
_cell.angle_alpha   90.00
_cell.angle_beta   90.00
_cell.angle_gamma   90.00
#
_symmetry.space_group_name_H-M   'P 1'
#
loop_
_entity.id
_entity.type
_entity.pdbx_description
1 polymer ?
#
loop_
_entity_poly.entity_id
_entity_poly.type
_entity_poly.pdbx_seq_one_letter_code
_entity_poly.pdbx_strand_id
1 'polypeptide(L)'
;MERDFDVLVVGSGFGGSVAALRLTEKGYRVGVLEAGRRFRDEDFPKTSWRLRRFLFAPKLGLTGIQRIHALPDVLVLAGAGVGGGSLVYANTLYAPPDTYFNDVQWQHITDWKRELAPW
;
A
#
# COMPACT_ATOMS: atom_id res chain seq x y z
N MET A 1 23.27 -14.81 5.91
CA MET A 1 22.60 -13.49 6.04
C MET A 1 21.90 -13.51 7.38
N GLU A 2 22.36 -12.73 8.34
CA GLU A 2 21.62 -12.49 9.60
C GLU A 2 20.25 -11.90 9.22
N ARG A 3 19.16 -12.54 9.65
CA ARG A 3 17.78 -12.14 9.33
C ARG A 3 17.08 -11.49 10.53
N ASP A 4 17.86 -10.83 11.38
CA ASP A 4 17.33 -10.15 12.54
C ASP A 4 16.88 -8.73 12.15
N PHE A 5 15.65 -8.41 12.54
CA PHE A 5 15.04 -7.10 12.39
C PHE A 5 14.44 -6.71 13.72
N ASP A 6 14.51 -5.43 14.06
CA ASP A 6 13.83 -4.90 15.24
C ASP A 6 12.31 -4.82 14.98
N VAL A 7 11.93 -4.53 13.73
CA VAL A 7 10.54 -4.43 13.30
C VAL A 7 10.33 -5.11 11.95
N LEU A 8 9.23 -5.86 11.83
CA LEU A 8 8.80 -6.47 10.58
C LEU A 8 7.46 -5.86 10.14
N VAL A 9 7.45 -5.22 8.97
CA VAL A 9 6.26 -4.65 8.34
C VAL A 9 5.70 -5.64 7.32
N VAL A 10 4.44 -6.02 7.48
CA VAL A 10 3.74 -6.93 6.56
C VAL A 10 2.87 -6.12 5.60
N GLY A 11 3.23 -6.14 4.33
CA GLY A 11 2.63 -5.36 3.26
C GLY A 11 3.39 -4.06 2.99
N SER A 12 3.59 -3.74 1.71
CA SER A 12 4.35 -2.58 1.25
C SER A 12 3.49 -1.48 0.62
N GLY A 13 2.19 -1.44 0.96
CA GLY A 13 1.28 -0.36 0.56
C GLY A 13 1.61 0.98 1.21
N PHE A 14 0.70 1.97 1.09
CA PHE A 14 0.89 3.31 1.66
C PHE A 14 1.30 3.30 3.13
N GLY A 15 0.50 2.67 4.00
CA GLY A 15 0.79 2.60 5.43
C GLY A 15 2.09 1.85 5.75
N GLY A 16 2.33 0.72 5.09
CA GLY A 16 3.56 -0.07 5.29
C GLY A 16 4.82 0.68 4.86
N SER A 17 4.75 1.41 3.75
CA SER A 17 5.87 2.21 3.23
C SER A 17 6.19 3.38 4.15
N VAL A 18 5.16 4.10 4.64
CA VAL A 18 5.36 5.20 5.60
C VAL A 18 5.89 4.68 6.93
N ALA A 19 5.34 3.58 7.45
CA ALA A 19 5.83 2.95 8.68
C ALA A 19 7.31 2.54 8.55
N ALA A 20 7.67 1.87 7.45
CA ALA A 20 9.04 1.46 7.19
C ALA A 20 9.99 2.67 7.11
N LEU A 21 9.59 3.74 6.41
CA LEU A 21 10.35 4.99 6.34
C LEU A 21 10.58 5.58 7.75
N ARG A 22 9.49 5.85 8.49
CA ARG A 22 9.57 6.53 9.79
C ARG A 22 10.31 5.73 10.84
N LEU A 23 10.19 4.40 10.83
CA LEU A 23 10.94 3.53 11.74
C LEU A 23 12.43 3.48 11.37
N THR A 24 12.76 3.43 10.08
CA THR A 24 14.15 3.46 9.63
C THR A 24 14.81 4.80 9.96
N GLU A 25 14.10 5.93 9.80
CA GLU A 25 14.58 7.27 10.21
C GLU A 25 14.88 7.36 11.71
N LYS A 26 14.19 6.56 12.53
CA LYS A 26 14.44 6.44 13.97
C LYS A 26 15.58 5.47 14.33
N GLY A 27 16.23 4.86 13.34
CA GLY A 27 17.38 3.98 13.51
C GLY A 27 17.05 2.49 13.71
N TYR A 28 15.79 2.07 13.56
CA TYR A 28 15.42 0.66 13.65
C TYR A 28 15.85 -0.13 12.41
N ARG A 29 16.25 -1.39 12.59
CA ARG A 29 16.43 -2.37 11.51
C ARG A 29 15.06 -2.90 11.08
N VAL A 30 14.54 -2.42 9.95
CA VAL A 30 13.19 -2.76 9.48
C VAL A 30 13.23 -3.77 8.33
N GLY A 31 12.47 -4.86 8.47
CA GLY A 31 12.17 -5.79 7.39
C GLY A 31 10.79 -5.49 6.80
N VAL A 32 10.63 -5.58 5.48
CA VAL A 32 9.32 -5.45 4.81
C VAL A 32 9.03 -6.72 4.03
N LEU A 33 7.87 -7.33 4.30
CA LEU A 33 7.39 -8.51 3.58
C LEU A 33 6.23 -8.13 2.67
N GLU A 34 6.35 -8.43 1.38
CA GLU A 34 5.33 -8.19 0.38
C GLU A 34 4.98 -9.50 -0.32
N ALA A 35 3.69 -9.71 -0.58
CA ALA A 35 3.19 -10.92 -1.21
C ALA A 35 3.41 -10.92 -2.73
N GLY A 36 3.39 -9.73 -3.34
CA GLY A 36 3.71 -9.56 -4.76
C GLY A 36 5.19 -9.29 -5.03
N ARG A 37 5.54 -9.25 -6.31
CA ARG A 37 6.90 -8.93 -6.76
C ARG A 37 7.15 -7.42 -6.75
N ARG A 38 8.43 -7.04 -6.88
CA ARG A 38 8.79 -5.67 -7.30
C ARG A 38 8.56 -5.55 -8.82
N PHE A 39 7.98 -4.44 -9.24
CA PHE A 39 7.74 -4.12 -10.65
C PHE A 39 8.63 -2.94 -11.05
N ARG A 40 9.20 -3.02 -12.26
CA ARG A 40 9.79 -1.90 -12.99
C ARG A 40 8.79 -1.41 -14.05
N ASP A 41 9.03 -0.24 -14.60
CA ASP A 41 8.15 0.36 -15.63
C ASP A 41 7.85 -0.58 -16.80
N GLU A 42 8.86 -1.34 -17.25
CA GLU A 42 8.75 -2.35 -18.33
C GLU A 42 7.93 -3.60 -17.96
N ASP A 43 7.74 -3.85 -16.67
CA ASP A 43 6.99 -5.00 -16.18
C ASP A 43 5.47 -4.76 -16.27
N PHE A 44 5.04 -3.51 -16.23
CA PHE A 44 3.62 -3.17 -16.20
C PHE A 44 2.88 -3.67 -17.45
N PRO A 45 1.67 -4.21 -17.28
CA PRO A 45 0.87 -4.69 -18.40
C PRO A 45 0.45 -3.51 -19.26
N LYS A 46 0.86 -3.50 -20.54
CA LYS A 46 0.39 -2.51 -21.52
C LYS A 46 -1.14 -2.56 -21.72
N THR A 47 -1.76 -3.70 -21.45
CA THR A 47 -3.21 -3.91 -21.53
C THR A 47 -3.66 -4.94 -20.48
N SER A 48 -4.91 -4.84 -20.02
CA SER A 48 -5.51 -5.77 -19.04
C SER A 48 -5.64 -7.21 -19.57
N TRP A 49 -5.64 -7.40 -20.89
CA TRP A 49 -5.65 -8.72 -21.54
C TRP A 49 -4.38 -9.54 -21.31
N ARG A 50 -3.29 -8.91 -20.84
CA ARG A 50 -2.07 -9.61 -20.44
C ARG A 50 -2.22 -10.22 -19.04
N LEU A 51 -3.14 -11.17 -18.90
CA LEU A 51 -3.62 -11.71 -17.62
C LEU A 51 -2.50 -12.12 -16.65
N ARG A 52 -1.42 -12.76 -17.13
CA ARG A 52 -0.25 -13.13 -16.29
C ARG A 52 0.45 -11.96 -15.61
N ARG A 53 0.46 -10.79 -16.27
CA ARG A 53 1.06 -9.54 -15.77
C ARG A 53 0.03 -8.62 -15.12
N PHE A 54 -1.25 -8.81 -15.41
CA PHE A 54 -2.33 -8.00 -14.86
C PHE A 54 -2.88 -8.59 -13.56
N LEU A 55 -3.27 -9.86 -13.52
CA LEU A 55 -3.93 -10.46 -12.36
C LEU A 55 -2.94 -11.10 -11.38
N PHE A 56 -3.20 -10.92 -10.08
CA PHE A 56 -2.53 -11.61 -8.98
C PHE A 56 -3.37 -12.80 -8.52
N ALA A 57 -3.03 -13.99 -9.00
CA ALA A 57 -3.58 -15.27 -8.57
C ALA A 57 -2.45 -16.31 -8.57
N PRO A 58 -1.59 -16.32 -7.54
CA PRO A 58 -0.34 -17.10 -7.54
C PRO A 58 -0.58 -18.61 -7.67
N LYS A 59 -1.70 -19.12 -7.15
CA LYS A 59 -2.12 -20.52 -7.32
C LYS A 59 -2.33 -20.93 -8.80
N LEU A 60 -2.58 -19.96 -9.67
CA LEU A 60 -2.75 -20.14 -11.12
C LEU A 60 -1.50 -19.70 -11.92
N GLY A 61 -0.39 -19.38 -11.24
CA GLY A 61 0.81 -18.85 -11.87
C GLY A 61 0.66 -17.42 -12.41
N LEU A 62 -0.36 -16.67 -11.96
CA LEU A 62 -0.56 -15.26 -12.30
C LEU A 62 0.01 -14.38 -11.18
N THR A 63 0.97 -13.51 -11.51
CA THR A 63 1.74 -12.71 -10.54
C THR A 63 1.73 -11.22 -10.90
N GLY A 64 0.63 -10.78 -11.50
CA GLY A 64 0.40 -9.39 -11.88
C GLY A 64 0.09 -8.46 -10.72
N ILE A 65 -0.17 -7.20 -11.04
CA ILE A 65 -0.36 -6.10 -10.08
C ILE A 65 -1.76 -6.06 -9.44
N GLN A 66 -2.80 -6.57 -10.12
CA GLN A 66 -4.19 -6.45 -9.73
C GLN A 66 -4.66 -7.70 -8.99
N ARG A 67 -4.94 -7.56 -7.70
CA ARG A 67 -5.66 -8.56 -6.91
C ARG A 67 -7.15 -8.21 -6.88
N ILE A 68 -7.99 -9.24 -7.00
CA ILE A 68 -9.44 -9.10 -6.98
C ILE A 68 -9.97 -10.03 -5.89
N HIS A 69 -10.71 -9.45 -4.94
CA HIS A 69 -11.45 -10.21 -3.94
C HIS A 69 -12.94 -10.07 -4.22
N ALA A 70 -13.57 -11.16 -4.64
CA ALA A 70 -15.01 -11.25 -4.78
C ALA A 70 -15.63 -11.63 -3.43
N LEU A 71 -16.49 -10.76 -2.92
CA LEU A 71 -17.38 -11.00 -1.79
C LEU A 71 -18.83 -11.04 -2.33
N PRO A 72 -19.82 -11.55 -1.59
CA PRO A 72 -21.18 -11.75 -2.10
C PRO A 72 -21.78 -10.52 -2.80
N ASP A 73 -21.58 -9.33 -2.23
CA ASP A 73 -22.19 -8.09 -2.71
C ASP A 73 -21.17 -7.03 -3.19
N VAL A 74 -19.88 -7.33 -3.11
CA VAL A 74 -18.82 -6.35 -3.39
C VAL A 74 -17.59 -6.98 -4.02
N LEU A 75 -17.00 -6.26 -4.98
CA LEU A 75 -15.70 -6.58 -5.54
C LEU A 75 -14.66 -5.61 -5.00
N VAL A 76 -13.65 -6.12 -4.30
CA VAL A 76 -12.54 -5.30 -3.80
C VAL A 76 -11.34 -5.44 -4.72
N LEU A 77 -10.92 -4.32 -5.30
CA LEU A 77 -9.73 -4.21 -6.13
C LEU A 77 -8.56 -3.75 -5.25
N ALA A 78 -7.49 -4.53 -5.22
CA ALA A 78 -6.29 -4.23 -4.45
C ALA A 78 -5.02 -4.42 -5.30
N GLY A 79 -3.95 -3.70 -4.96
CA GLY A 79 -2.64 -3.92 -5.57
C GLY A 79 -1.89 -5.06 -4.89
N ALA A 80 -1.11 -5.83 -5.65
CA ALA A 80 -0.23 -6.86 -5.14
C ALA A 80 1.17 -6.71 -5.74
N GLY A 81 2.12 -6.31 -4.91
CA GLY A 81 3.47 -5.94 -5.35
C GLY A 81 4.08 -4.88 -4.46
N VAL A 82 5.37 -4.63 -4.64
CA VAL A 82 6.07 -3.58 -3.89
C VAL A 82 5.45 -2.21 -4.21
N GLY A 83 4.79 -1.59 -3.22
CA GLY A 83 3.96 -0.38 -3.38
C GLY A 83 2.46 -0.62 -3.13
N GLY A 84 2.01 -1.88 -3.18
CA GLY A 84 0.63 -2.27 -2.90
C GLY A 84 -0.38 -1.54 -3.78
N GLY A 85 -1.39 -0.93 -3.16
CA GLY A 85 -2.46 -0.20 -3.87
C GLY A 85 -1.96 0.93 -4.78
N SER A 86 -0.79 1.52 -4.53
CA SER A 86 -0.24 2.57 -5.37
C SER A 86 0.09 2.11 -6.80
N LEU A 87 0.20 0.80 -7.04
CA LEU A 87 0.44 0.22 -8.36
C LEU A 87 -0.81 0.23 -9.26
N VAL A 88 -2.00 0.35 -8.67
CA VAL A 88 -3.29 0.21 -9.36
C VAL A 88 -4.24 1.37 -9.13
N TYR A 89 -3.94 2.28 -8.19
CA TYR A 89 -4.81 3.42 -7.89
C TYR A 89 -4.80 4.48 -8.98
N ALA A 90 -5.86 5.28 -9.05
CA ALA A 90 -6.07 6.27 -10.10
C ALA A 90 -5.37 7.63 -9.88
N ASN A 91 -4.33 7.70 -9.02
CA ASN A 91 -3.63 8.94 -8.68
C ASN A 91 -4.53 10.08 -8.16
N THR A 92 -5.67 9.74 -7.59
CA THR A 92 -6.59 10.73 -6.99
C THR A 92 -6.17 11.02 -5.56
N LEU A 93 -5.74 12.26 -5.29
CA LEU A 93 -5.14 12.67 -4.01
C LEU A 93 -5.93 13.84 -3.39
N TYR A 94 -7.18 13.58 -2.99
CA TYR A 94 -7.99 14.59 -2.31
C TYR A 94 -7.55 14.76 -0.86
N ALA A 95 -7.38 16.02 -0.45
CA ALA A 95 -7.28 16.35 0.96
C ALA A 95 -8.68 16.27 1.61
N PRO A 96 -8.84 15.59 2.75
CA PRO A 96 -10.08 15.66 3.52
C PRO A 96 -10.43 17.10 3.89
N PRO A 97 -11.73 17.45 3.98
CA PRO A 97 -12.15 18.76 4.46
C PRO A 97 -11.90 18.93 5.96
N ASP A 98 -11.95 20.16 6.44
CA ASP A 98 -11.72 20.49 7.86
C ASP A 98 -12.72 19.79 8.80
N THR A 99 -13.92 19.48 8.31
CA THR A 99 -14.91 18.70 9.05
C THR A 99 -14.42 17.31 9.41
N TYR A 100 -13.55 16.70 8.59
CA TYR A 100 -12.93 15.42 8.91
C TYR A 100 -11.91 15.57 10.04
N PHE A 101 -11.01 16.54 9.94
CA PHE A 101 -9.96 16.72 10.97
C PHE A 101 -10.53 17.16 12.33
N ASN A 102 -11.65 17.87 12.32
CA ASN A 102 -12.34 18.36 13.53
C ASN A 102 -13.48 17.43 14.01
N ASP A 103 -13.54 16.19 13.54
CA ASP A 103 -14.58 15.24 13.98
C ASP A 103 -14.45 14.94 15.50
N VAL A 104 -15.60 14.83 16.18
CA VAL A 104 -15.71 14.52 17.62
C VAL A 104 -14.97 13.25 18.03
N GLN A 105 -14.82 12.30 17.11
CA GLN A 105 -14.14 11.03 17.36
C GLN A 105 -12.66 11.21 17.73
N TRP A 106 -11.98 12.26 17.25
CA TRP A 106 -10.53 12.41 17.44
C TRP A 106 -10.03 13.84 17.66
N GLN A 107 -10.86 14.88 17.47
CA GLN A 107 -10.41 16.28 17.59
C GLN A 107 -9.78 16.64 18.95
N HIS A 108 -10.11 15.91 20.00
CA HIS A 108 -9.62 16.16 21.35
C HIS A 108 -8.19 15.63 21.58
N ILE A 109 -7.60 14.88 20.64
CA ILE A 109 -6.26 14.29 20.78
C ILE A 109 -5.18 15.31 20.40
N THR A 110 -5.32 15.98 19.25
CA THR A 110 -4.38 17.00 18.75
C THR A 110 -5.00 17.77 17.57
N ASP A 111 -4.30 18.80 17.08
CA ASP A 111 -4.60 19.47 15.81
C ASP A 111 -4.15 18.58 14.64
N TRP A 112 -5.03 17.67 14.21
CA TRP A 112 -4.73 16.69 13.18
C TRP A 112 -4.41 17.29 11.81
N LYS A 113 -5.04 18.42 11.46
CA LYS A 113 -4.79 19.06 10.18
C LYS A 113 -3.36 19.59 10.12
N ARG A 114 -2.88 20.19 11.22
CA ARG A 114 -1.51 20.63 11.34
C ARG A 114 -0.52 19.46 11.42
N GLU A 115 -0.81 18.44 12.22
CA GLU A 115 0.07 17.27 12.40
C GLU A 115 0.25 16.45 11.11
N LEU A 116 -0.78 16.37 10.27
CA LEU A 116 -0.76 15.61 9.02
C LEU A 116 -0.47 16.47 7.78
N ALA A 117 -0.25 17.78 7.95
CA ALA A 117 0.14 18.65 6.85
C ALA A 117 1.52 18.22 6.30
N PRO A 118 1.73 18.26 4.97
CA PRO A 118 3.06 18.08 4.40
C PRO A 118 4.03 19.14 4.94
N TRP A 119 5.25 18.72 5.26
CA TRP A 119 6.36 19.60 5.68
C TRP A 119 6.83 20.50 4.54
#